data_AF-A0A3C2DFT5-F1
#
_entry.id   AF-A0A3C2DFT5-F1
#
_cell.length_a   1.000
_cell.length_b   1.000
_cell.length_c   1.000
_cell.angle_alpha   90.00
_cell.angle_beta   90.00
_cell.angle_gamma   90.00
#
_symmetry.space_group_name_H-M   'P 1'
#
loop_
_entity.id
_entity.type
_entity.pdbx_description
1 polymer ?
#
loop_
_entity_poly.entity_id
_entity_poly.type
_entity_poly.pdbx_seq_one_letter_code
_entity_poly.pdbx_strand_id
1 'polypeptide(L)' 'RAELVDAVQRIIDGNVRRVTEKTIKRHLYDPGMPDPDLVVRTSGEYRISNFLLWELAYSEL' A
#
# COMPACT_ATOMS: atom_id res chain seq x y z
N ARG A 1 2.91 -6.92 0.20
CA ARG A 1 1.96 -8.01 -0.19
C ARG A 1 1.02 -8.40 0.94
N ALA A 2 1.51 -8.83 2.11
CA ALA A 2 0.64 -9.23 3.23
C ALA A 2 -0.41 -8.16 3.57
N GLU A 3 0.01 -6.90 3.65
CA GLU A 3 -0.90 -5.77 3.87
C GLU A 3 -2.07 -5.69 2.90
N LEU A 4 -1.83 -5.89 1.61
CA LEU A 4 -2.90 -5.88 0.61
C LEU A 4 -3.87 -7.04 0.80
N VAL A 5 -3.36 -8.22 1.18
CA VAL A 5 -4.21 -9.38 1.47
C VAL A 5 -5.10 -9.09 2.68
N ASP A 6 -4.50 -8.56 3.75
CA ASP A 6 -5.22 -8.21 4.97
C ASP A 6 -6.25 -7.11 4.74
N ALA A 7 -5.90 -6.07 3.96
CA ALA A 7 -6.81 -5.01 3.57
C ALA A 7 -8.00 -5.56 2.79
N VAL A 8 -7.77 -6.46 1.83
CA VAL A 8 -8.85 -7.12 1.07
C VAL A 8 -9.73 -7.98 1.97
N GLN A 9 -9.14 -8.73 2.91
CA GLN A 9 -9.93 -9.52 3.86
C GLN A 9 -10.84 -8.62 4.71
N ARG A 10 -10.32 -7.51 5.24
CA ARG A 10 -11.13 -6.53 6.00
C ARG A 10 -12.25 -5.92 5.16
N ILE A 11 -12.00 -5.64 3.88
CA ILE A 11 -13.02 -5.11 2.95
C ILE A 11 -14.14 -6.12 2.72
N ILE A 12 -13.80 -7.41 2.57
CA ILE A 12 -14.77 -8.51 2.43
C ILE A 12 -15.60 -8.63 3.71
N ASP A 13 -14.95 -8.68 4.88
CA ASP A 13 -15.61 -8.80 6.18
C ASP A 13 -16.53 -7.61 6.48
N GLY A 14 -16.18 -6.42 5.98
CA GLY A 14 -16.98 -5.20 6.06
C GLY A 14 -18.18 -5.13 5.11
N ASN A 15 -18.43 -6.17 4.28
CA ASN A 15 -19.53 -6.21 3.30
C ASN A 15 -19.55 -5.00 2.34
N VAL A 16 -18.37 -4.51 1.96
CA VAL A 16 -18.26 -3.34 1.08
C VAL A 16 -18.66 -3.73 -0.35
N ARG A 17 -19.76 -3.16 -0.83
CA ARG A 17 -20.32 -3.47 -2.17
C ARG A 17 -19.51 -2.93 -3.34
N ARG A 18 -18.72 -1.87 -3.12
CA ARG A 18 -17.91 -1.23 -4.17
C ARG A 18 -16.54 -0.88 -3.63
N VAL A 19 -15.52 -1.52 -4.19
CA VAL A 19 -14.12 -1.24 -3.89
C VAL A 19 -13.63 -0.10 -4.77
N THR A 20 -12.88 0.82 -4.17
CA THR A 20 -12.21 1.96 -4.81
C THR A 20 -10.81 2.09 -4.20
N GLU A 21 -9.92 2.88 -4.81
CA GLU A 21 -8.59 3.17 -4.22
C GLU A 21 -8.72 3.74 -2.80
N LYS A 22 -9.65 4.68 -2.58
CA LYS A 22 -9.96 5.20 -1.24
C LYS A 22 -10.43 4.10 -0.29
N THR A 23 -11.11 3.07 -0.78
CA THR A 23 -11.51 1.92 0.02
C THR A 23 -10.28 1.11 0.41
N ILE A 24 -9.39 0.81 -0.53
CA ILE A 24 -8.15 0.08 -0.24
C ILE A 24 -7.29 0.86 0.76
N LYS A 25 -6.99 2.15 0.48
CA LYS A 25 -6.20 3.03 1.37
C LYS A 25 -6.72 3.07 2.81
N ARG A 26 -8.04 3.08 3.00
CA ARG A 26 -8.67 3.06 4.33
C ARG A 26 -8.48 1.76 5.12
N HIS A 27 -8.13 0.65 4.46
CA HIS A 27 -7.99 -0.66 5.08
C HIS A 27 -6.54 -1.17 5.11
N LEU A 28 -5.56 -0.37 4.65
CA LEU A 28 -4.12 -0.61 4.83
C LEU A 28 -3.73 -0.50 6.32
N TYR A 29 -2.51 -0.85 6.67
CA TYR A 29 -2.10 -0.85 8.08
C TYR A 29 -2.03 0.56 8.67
N ASP A 30 -1.66 1.56 7.86
CA ASP A 30 -1.71 2.97 8.25
C ASP A 30 -2.46 3.81 7.20
N PRO A 31 -3.79 3.96 7.32
CA PRO A 31 -4.59 4.78 6.42
C PRO A 31 -4.26 6.28 6.43
N GLY A 32 -3.59 6.75 7.49
CA GLY A 32 -3.20 8.15 7.68
C GLY A 32 -1.84 8.48 7.08
N MET A 33 -1.07 7.45 6.71
CA MET A 33 0.23 7.64 6.08
C MET A 33 0.07 8.36 4.72
N PRO A 34 0.80 9.47 4.51
CA PRO A 34 0.88 10.09 3.19
C PRO A 34 1.70 9.19 2.25
N ASP A 35 1.41 9.28 0.96
CA ASP A 35 2.17 8.55 -0.04
C ASP A 35 3.60 9.14 -0.09
N PRO A 36 4.68 8.33 -0.08
CA PRO A 36 6.04 8.85 -0.14
C PRO A 36 6.31 9.56 -1.47
N ASP A 37 7.02 10.69 -1.45
CA ASP A 37 7.49 11.32 -2.68
C ASP A 37 8.76 10.64 -3.21
N LEU A 38 9.66 10.22 -2.31
CA LEU A 38 10.96 9.63 -2.63
C LEU A 38 11.24 8.39 -1.76
N VAL A 39 11.69 7.31 -2.39
CA VAL A 39 12.11 6.07 -1.73
C VAL A 39 13.61 5.90 -1.90
N VAL A 40 14.38 6.00 -0.81
CA VAL A 40 15.83 5.77 -0.85
C VAL A 40 16.16 4.32 -0.50
N ARG A 41 16.89 3.63 -1.38
CA ARG A 41 17.42 2.27 -1.13
C ARG A 41 18.95 2.25 -1.15
N THR A 42 19.54 1.81 -0.04
CA THR A 42 21.00 1.69 0.10
C THR A 42 21.55 0.42 -0.57
N SER A 43 22.88 0.26 -0.54
CA SER A 43 23.62 -0.93 -1.01
C SER A 43 23.67 -1.13 -2.53
N GLY A 44 23.27 -0.12 -3.33
CA GLY A 44 23.37 -0.15 -4.80
C GLY A 44 22.37 -1.07 -5.49
N GLU A 45 21.33 -1.51 -4.78
CA GLU A 45 20.37 -2.49 -5.26
C GLU A 45 19.18 -1.83 -5.95
N TYR A 46 18.90 -2.19 -7.19
CA TYR A 46 17.77 -1.65 -7.94
C TYR A 46 16.54 -2.58 -7.87
N ARG A 47 15.86 -2.59 -6.72
CA ARG A 47 14.64 -3.37 -6.48
C ARG A 47 13.79 -2.78 -5.36
N ILE A 48 12.48 -3.00 -5.38
CA ILE A 48 11.56 -2.58 -4.31
C ILE A 48 11.54 -3.55 -3.14
N SER A 49 11.75 -4.85 -3.40
CA SER A 49 11.64 -5.91 -2.38
C SER A 49 10.31 -5.91 -1.60
N ASN A 50 9.19 -5.61 -2.27
CA ASN A 50 7.85 -5.70 -1.68
C ASN A 50 7.62 -4.76 -0.47
N PHE A 51 8.40 -3.67 -0.40
CA PHE A 51 8.22 -2.57 0.54
C PHE A 51 7.11 -1.63 0.04
N LEU A 52 6.22 -1.16 0.91
CA LEU A 52 5.17 -0.14 0.68
C LEU A 52 4.52 -0.16 -0.72
N LEU A 53 4.12 -1.33 -1.20
CA LEU A 53 3.73 -1.53 -2.62
C LEU A 53 2.57 -0.65 -3.08
N TRP A 54 1.66 -0.29 -2.16
CA TRP A 54 0.51 0.55 -2.50
C TRP A 54 0.90 2.03 -2.44
N GLU A 55 1.57 2.42 -1.38
CA GLU A 55 1.92 3.80 -1.08
C GLU A 55 2.95 4.34 -2.08
N LEU A 56 3.91 3.51 -2.51
CA LEU A 56 4.98 3.96 -3.40
C LEU A 56 4.65 3.98 -4.89
N ALA A 57 3.39 3.70 -5.28
CA ALA A 57 2.98 3.56 -6.67
C ALA A 57 3.33 4.77 -7.56
N TYR A 58 3.45 5.95 -6.96
CA TYR A 58 3.81 7.21 -7.63
C TYR A 58 5.09 7.85 -7.10
N SER A 59 5.83 7.16 -6.23
CA SER A 59 7.09 7.67 -5.68
C SER A 59 8.22 7.63 -6.71
N GLU A 60 9.17 8.55 -6.54
CA GLU A 60 10.49 8.45 -7.15
C GLU A 60 11.34 7.40 -6.40
N LEU A 61 12.17 6.64 -7.14
CA LEU A 61 13.02 5.55 -6.62
C LEU A 61 14.51 5.86 -6.78
#